data_AF-A0A7C2S5F7-F1
#
_entry.id   AF-A0A7C2S5F7-F1
#
_cell.length_a   1.000
_cell.length_b   1.000
_cell.length_c   1.000
_cell.angle_alpha   90.00
_cell.angle_beta   90.00
_cell.angle_gamma   90.00
#
_symmetry.space_group_name_H-M   'P 1'
#
loop_
_entity.id
_entity.type
_entity.pdbx_description
1 polymer ?
#
loop_
_entity_poly.entity_id
_entity_poly.type
_entity_poly.pdbx_seq_one_letter_code
_entity_poly.pdbx_strand_id
1 'polypeptide(L)'
;MKPRKALFSISNKMGGNCQQERAMSTIDALNASFGQGDALHFITGPGGLVQAVLRAEGAEARVLLQGAQVIHYQPVGQAPVIWVSDGATYLTGKSVRGGVPVCWPWFGATADGRPAHGFARNLGWQVADAGIESGDVWLTLELLPGEATRTFWPHDFRLALEVRLGATLRMTLETEHRGDEPCTITQGLHTYLRVGDVREAAIHGLADTPFLDKTRDMIRDVQHEEALRLTGETDRVYLDTLAEVIIEDPVLRRRLHVRKDGSRSTVVW
;
A
#
# COMPACT_ATOMS: atom_id res chain seq x y z
N MET A 1 33.58 -19.68 -54.64
CA MET A 1 32.25 -20.32 -54.59
C MET A 1 31.67 -20.14 -53.20
N LYS A 2 30.53 -19.45 -53.06
CA LYS A 2 29.72 -19.39 -51.83
C LYS A 2 28.55 -20.38 -51.94
N PRO A 3 28.17 -21.03 -50.84
CA PRO A 3 26.75 -21.06 -50.42
C PRO A 3 26.64 -21.03 -48.87
N ARG A 4 25.51 -20.89 -48.17
CA ARG A 4 24.15 -20.33 -48.32
C ARG A 4 23.68 -20.14 -46.85
N LYS A 5 22.87 -19.10 -46.59
CA LYS A 5 22.28 -18.78 -45.27
C LYS A 5 21.37 -19.90 -44.74
N ALA A 6 21.28 -20.02 -43.42
CA ALA A 6 20.06 -20.43 -42.72
C ALA A 6 19.87 -19.55 -41.48
N LEU A 7 18.89 -18.65 -41.54
CA LEU A 7 18.29 -18.04 -40.34
C LEU A 7 17.31 -19.05 -39.77
N PHE A 8 17.40 -19.34 -38.46
CA PHE A 8 16.29 -19.90 -37.71
C PHE A 8 15.83 -18.86 -36.70
N SER A 9 14.67 -18.25 -37.00
CA SER A 9 13.85 -17.48 -36.07
C SER A 9 12.88 -18.46 -35.43
N ILE A 10 13.00 -18.71 -34.13
CA ILE A 10 11.92 -19.31 -33.35
C ILE A 10 11.23 -18.16 -32.62
N SER A 11 10.15 -17.68 -33.22
CA SER A 11 9.17 -16.81 -32.58
C SER A 11 8.36 -17.65 -31.61
N ASN A 12 8.62 -17.53 -30.31
CA ASN A 12 7.77 -18.12 -29.30
C ASN A 12 6.64 -17.13 -28.95
N LYS A 13 5.58 -17.10 -29.78
CA LYS A 13 4.29 -16.47 -29.44
C LYS A 13 3.31 -17.56 -29.01
N MET A 14 3.50 -18.13 -27.82
CA MET A 14 2.49 -18.97 -27.14
C MET A 14 2.54 -18.82 -25.60
N GLY A 15 2.86 -17.61 -25.10
CA GLY A 15 2.84 -17.31 -23.66
C GLY A 15 1.59 -16.59 -23.17
N GLY A 16 0.86 -15.91 -24.06
CA GLY A 16 -0.23 -15.00 -23.67
C GLY A 16 -1.53 -15.70 -23.27
N ASN A 17 -1.97 -16.69 -24.04
CA ASN A 17 -3.32 -17.24 -23.89
C ASN A 17 -3.50 -18.06 -22.59
N CYS A 18 -2.51 -18.87 -22.22
CA CYS A 18 -2.58 -19.69 -21.00
C CYS A 18 -2.49 -18.86 -19.71
N GLN A 19 -1.70 -17.76 -19.71
CA GLN A 19 -1.63 -16.85 -18.57
C GLN A 19 -2.93 -16.04 -18.42
N GLN A 20 -3.53 -15.64 -19.53
CA GLN A 20 -4.79 -14.88 -19.54
C GLN A 20 -5.98 -15.76 -19.13
N GLU A 21 -6.06 -17.00 -19.61
CA GLU A 21 -7.05 -18.00 -19.19
C GLU A 21 -6.90 -18.35 -17.70
N ARG A 22 -5.67 -18.53 -17.20
CA ARG A 22 -5.41 -18.75 -15.76
C ARG A 22 -5.80 -17.55 -14.91
N ALA A 23 -5.47 -16.34 -15.34
CA ALA A 23 -5.86 -15.12 -14.63
C ALA A 23 -7.39 -14.94 -14.58
N MET A 24 -8.07 -15.19 -15.69
CA MET A 24 -9.55 -15.14 -15.77
C MET A 24 -10.18 -16.21 -14.87
N SER A 25 -9.67 -17.45 -14.89
CA SER A 25 -10.13 -18.52 -13.99
C SER A 25 -9.89 -18.22 -12.51
N THR A 26 -8.86 -17.43 -12.19
CA THR A 26 -8.55 -17.01 -10.82
C THR A 26 -9.52 -15.92 -10.35
N ILE A 27 -9.86 -14.96 -11.20
CA ILE A 27 -10.81 -13.89 -10.88
C ILE A 27 -12.22 -14.44 -10.68
N ASP A 28 -12.66 -15.37 -11.55
CA ASP A 28 -13.97 -16.01 -11.42
C ASP A 28 -14.07 -16.77 -10.10
N ALA A 29 -13.01 -17.51 -9.71
CA ALA A 29 -12.94 -18.18 -8.42
C ALA A 29 -13.00 -17.19 -7.24
N LEU A 30 -12.26 -16.08 -7.30
CA LEU A 30 -12.30 -15.04 -6.26
C LEU A 30 -13.69 -14.41 -6.13
N ASN A 31 -14.33 -14.07 -7.24
CA ASN A 31 -15.68 -13.52 -7.25
C ASN A 31 -16.72 -14.52 -6.73
N ALA A 32 -16.58 -15.81 -7.06
CA ALA A 32 -17.47 -16.85 -6.55
C ALA A 32 -17.31 -17.09 -5.04
N SER A 33 -16.08 -16.98 -4.51
CA SER A 33 -15.80 -17.23 -3.09
C SER A 33 -16.00 -16.01 -2.19
N PHE A 34 -15.68 -14.81 -2.66
CA PHE A 34 -15.60 -13.61 -1.83
C PHE A 34 -16.37 -12.40 -2.40
N GLY A 35 -16.92 -12.51 -3.62
CA GLY A 35 -17.66 -11.42 -4.23
C GLY A 35 -18.95 -11.09 -3.48
N GLN A 36 -19.26 -9.80 -3.37
CA GLN A 36 -20.47 -9.27 -2.74
C GLN A 36 -21.28 -8.46 -3.76
N GLY A 37 -21.42 -9.00 -4.98
CA GLY A 37 -22.00 -8.29 -6.12
C GLY A 37 -21.23 -7.01 -6.47
N ASP A 38 -21.94 -5.90 -6.66
CA ASP A 38 -21.31 -4.61 -7.00
C ASP A 38 -20.49 -4.03 -5.85
N ALA A 39 -20.80 -4.41 -4.60
CA ALA A 39 -20.16 -3.87 -3.40
C ALA A 39 -18.71 -4.34 -3.26
N LEU A 40 -18.41 -5.59 -3.63
CA LEU A 40 -17.05 -6.13 -3.69
C LEU A 40 -16.93 -7.10 -4.85
N HIS A 41 -16.01 -6.82 -5.77
CA HIS A 41 -15.67 -7.73 -6.85
C HIS A 41 -14.21 -7.58 -7.26
N PHE A 42 -13.68 -8.61 -7.89
CA PHE A 42 -12.31 -8.73 -8.36
C PHE A 42 -12.26 -8.58 -9.88
N ILE A 43 -11.27 -7.85 -10.36
CA ILE A 43 -11.04 -7.58 -11.77
C ILE A 43 -9.56 -7.72 -12.13
N THR A 44 -9.28 -7.86 -13.42
CA THR A 44 -7.94 -7.62 -13.95
C THR A 44 -7.68 -6.12 -13.98
N GLY A 45 -6.80 -5.67 -13.08
CA GLY A 45 -6.34 -4.28 -13.01
C GLY A 45 -5.19 -3.98 -13.98
N PRO A 46 -4.59 -2.78 -13.86
CA PRO A 46 -3.47 -2.36 -14.69
C PRO A 46 -2.29 -3.34 -14.59
N GLY A 47 -1.60 -3.55 -15.72
CA GLY A 47 -0.48 -4.49 -15.79
C GLY A 47 -0.86 -5.96 -15.60
N GLY A 48 -2.16 -6.30 -15.65
CA GLY A 48 -2.65 -7.66 -15.43
C GLY A 48 -2.71 -8.06 -13.95
N LEU A 49 -2.46 -7.12 -13.03
CA LEU A 49 -2.52 -7.40 -11.59
C LEU A 49 -3.97 -7.53 -11.14
N VAL A 50 -4.27 -8.54 -10.33
CA VAL A 50 -5.61 -8.71 -9.76
C VAL A 50 -5.89 -7.60 -8.75
N GLN A 51 -7.07 -7.00 -8.86
CA GLN A 51 -7.50 -5.87 -8.06
C GLN A 51 -8.91 -6.13 -7.52
N ALA A 52 -9.10 -5.89 -6.23
CA ALA A 52 -10.42 -5.79 -5.61
C ALA A 52 -10.96 -4.36 -5.77
N VAL A 53 -12.25 -4.25 -6.08
CA VAL A 53 -13.01 -3.00 -6.10
C VAL A 53 -14.03 -3.06 -4.97
N LEU A 54 -13.94 -2.14 -4.02
CA LEU A 54 -14.88 -1.99 -2.92
C LEU A 54 -15.74 -0.75 -3.19
N ARG A 55 -17.06 -0.88 -3.04
CA ARG A 55 -18.04 0.20 -3.16
C ARG A 55 -18.95 0.18 -1.93
N ALA A 56 -18.88 1.22 -1.12
CA ALA A 56 -19.82 1.47 -0.03
C ALA A 56 -20.68 2.70 -0.35
N GLU A 57 -21.67 3.00 0.48
CA GLU A 57 -22.47 4.21 0.30
C GLU A 57 -21.56 5.45 0.36
N GLY A 58 -21.47 6.16 -0.77
CA GLY A 58 -20.72 7.40 -0.87
C GLY A 58 -19.21 7.28 -1.06
N ALA A 59 -18.63 6.09 -1.30
CA ALA A 59 -17.21 5.96 -1.62
C ALA A 59 -16.84 4.71 -2.44
N GLU A 60 -15.71 4.79 -3.15
CA GLU A 60 -15.06 3.66 -3.82
C GLU A 60 -13.61 3.53 -3.33
N ALA A 61 -13.13 2.29 -3.16
CA ALA A 61 -11.73 1.98 -2.94
C ALA A 61 -11.26 0.85 -3.87
N ARG A 62 -9.96 0.83 -4.17
CA ARG A 62 -9.33 -0.22 -4.99
C ARG A 62 -8.08 -0.73 -4.32
N VAL A 63 -7.96 -2.05 -4.22
CA VAL A 63 -6.86 -2.74 -3.55
C VAL A 63 -6.23 -3.74 -4.51
N LEU A 64 -4.93 -3.62 -4.75
CA LEU A 64 -4.18 -4.67 -5.45
C LEU A 64 -3.94 -5.83 -4.49
N LEU A 65 -4.15 -7.06 -4.96
CA LEU A 65 -3.78 -8.25 -4.17
C LEU A 65 -2.26 -8.34 -4.01
N GLN A 66 -1.48 -7.83 -4.97
CA GLN A 66 -0.06 -7.64 -4.76
C GLN A 66 0.18 -6.53 -3.72
N GLY A 67 0.92 -6.87 -2.68
CA GLY A 67 1.31 -5.97 -1.60
C GLY A 67 0.16 -5.55 -0.70
N ALA A 68 -1.03 -6.13 -0.86
CA ALA A 68 -2.28 -5.63 -0.28
C ALA A 68 -2.43 -4.10 -0.44
N GLN A 69 -2.00 -3.60 -1.60
CA GLN A 69 -1.75 -2.17 -1.76
C GLN A 69 -3.04 -1.45 -2.16
N VAL A 70 -3.57 -0.62 -1.25
CA VAL A 70 -4.65 0.32 -1.59
C VAL A 70 -4.10 1.32 -2.59
N ILE A 71 -4.69 1.40 -3.78
CA ILE A 71 -4.25 2.31 -4.87
C ILE A 71 -5.30 3.38 -5.19
N HIS A 72 -6.49 3.29 -4.60
CA HIS A 72 -7.54 4.28 -4.79
C HIS A 72 -8.43 4.31 -3.56
N TYR A 73 -8.84 5.51 -3.16
CA TYR A 73 -9.97 5.76 -2.28
C TYR A 73 -10.52 7.14 -2.60
N GLN A 74 -11.81 7.21 -2.87
CA GLN A 74 -12.49 8.42 -3.28
C GLN A 74 -13.93 8.43 -2.74
N PRO A 75 -14.26 9.39 -1.85
CA PRO A 75 -15.63 9.73 -1.57
C PRO A 75 -16.32 10.34 -2.81
N VAL A 76 -17.60 10.05 -2.97
CA VAL A 76 -18.43 10.54 -4.09
C VAL A 76 -18.44 12.07 -4.10
N GLY A 77 -18.27 12.66 -5.29
CA GLY A 77 -18.25 14.11 -5.48
C GLY A 77 -16.97 14.80 -4.98
N GLN A 78 -16.01 14.07 -4.43
CA GLN A 78 -14.73 14.61 -3.97
C GLN A 78 -13.59 14.18 -4.89
N ALA A 79 -12.47 14.90 -4.86
CA ALA A 79 -11.23 14.43 -5.47
C ALA A 79 -10.72 13.16 -4.77
N PRO A 80 -9.97 12.27 -5.45
CA PRO A 80 -9.35 11.11 -4.80
C PRO A 80 -8.54 11.52 -3.57
N VAL A 81 -8.63 10.74 -2.50
CA VAL A 81 -7.86 10.94 -1.26
C VAL A 81 -6.47 10.31 -1.41
N ILE A 82 -6.41 9.14 -2.01
CA ILE A 82 -5.16 8.41 -2.25
C ILE A 82 -4.53 8.86 -3.57
N TRP A 83 -3.24 9.19 -3.51
CA TRP A 83 -2.45 9.57 -4.68
C TRP A 83 -1.69 8.36 -5.23
N VAL A 84 -1.69 8.20 -6.55
CA VAL A 84 -0.80 7.29 -7.28
C VAL A 84 -0.10 8.09 -8.35
N SER A 85 1.18 7.77 -8.60
CA SER A 85 1.97 8.42 -9.64
C SER A 85 1.37 8.16 -11.03
N ASP A 86 1.28 9.20 -11.86
CA ASP A 86 0.87 9.05 -13.26
C ASP A 86 1.88 8.19 -14.07
N GLY A 87 3.13 8.12 -13.61
CA GLY A 87 4.18 7.26 -14.15
C GLY A 87 4.32 5.90 -13.45
N ALA A 88 3.35 5.49 -12.64
CA ALA A 88 3.42 4.23 -11.92
C ALA A 88 3.44 3.02 -12.87
N THR A 89 4.43 2.14 -12.69
CA THR A 89 4.49 0.86 -13.40
C THR A 89 3.79 -0.22 -12.60
N TYR A 90 2.85 -0.93 -13.22
CA TYR A 90 2.15 -2.06 -12.63
C TYR A 90 2.78 -3.35 -13.14
N LEU A 91 3.64 -3.95 -12.31
CA LEU A 91 4.40 -5.15 -12.66
C LEU A 91 4.40 -6.13 -11.49
N THR A 92 4.28 -7.42 -11.81
CA THR A 92 4.42 -8.49 -10.82
C THR A 92 5.77 -8.39 -10.11
N GLY A 93 5.77 -8.53 -8.78
CA GLY A 93 6.99 -8.45 -7.96
C GLY A 93 7.42 -7.02 -7.61
N LYS A 94 6.74 -5.97 -8.10
CA LYS A 94 7.13 -4.57 -7.90
C LYS A 94 6.00 -3.75 -7.30
N SER A 95 6.25 -3.18 -6.13
CA SER A 95 5.31 -2.23 -5.50
C SER A 95 5.03 -1.03 -6.40
N VAL A 96 3.77 -0.59 -6.39
CA VAL A 96 3.30 0.56 -7.17
C VAL A 96 3.74 1.86 -6.48
N ARG A 97 4.17 2.87 -7.25
CA ARG A 97 4.56 4.18 -6.68
C ARG A 97 3.32 5.00 -6.35
N GLY A 98 3.02 5.13 -5.07
CA GLY A 98 1.83 5.77 -4.54
C GLY A 98 0.93 4.78 -3.82
N GLY A 99 -0.33 5.12 -3.59
CA GLY A 99 -1.25 4.26 -2.86
C GLY A 99 -0.91 4.21 -1.38
N VAL A 100 -1.04 3.02 -0.79
CA VAL A 100 -0.62 2.70 0.57
C VAL A 100 0.24 1.44 0.56
N PRO A 101 1.54 1.53 0.24
CA PRO A 101 2.44 0.39 0.36
C PRO A 101 2.56 -0.08 1.81
N VAL A 102 2.49 -1.40 2.02
CA VAL A 102 2.76 -2.04 3.32
C VAL A 102 4.28 -2.18 3.51
N CYS A 103 4.83 -1.47 4.49
CA CYS A 103 6.23 -1.58 4.89
C CYS A 103 6.35 -2.64 5.98
N TRP A 104 6.92 -3.81 5.66
CA TRP A 104 7.04 -4.93 6.60
C TRP A 104 8.04 -5.99 6.09
N PRO A 105 8.88 -6.61 6.95
CA PRO A 105 8.95 -6.50 8.42
C PRO A 105 9.99 -5.48 8.91
N TRP A 106 10.49 -4.62 8.02
CA TRP A 106 11.29 -3.48 8.40
C TRP A 106 10.87 -2.22 7.65
N PHE A 107 11.06 -1.06 8.28
CA PHE A 107 10.85 0.26 7.70
C PHE A 107 12.18 0.89 7.27
N GLY A 108 12.19 1.53 6.11
CA GLY A 108 13.38 2.20 5.59
C GLY A 108 14.43 1.24 5.04
N ALA A 109 15.60 1.78 4.73
CA ALA A 109 16.75 1.01 4.25
C ALA A 109 17.36 0.16 5.37
N THR A 110 17.97 -0.97 5.00
CA THR A 110 18.74 -1.80 5.92
C THR A 110 20.23 -1.67 5.62
N ALA A 111 21.07 -1.83 6.65
CA ALA A 111 22.52 -1.77 6.49
C ALA A 111 23.10 -2.96 5.70
N ASP A 112 22.37 -4.08 5.63
CA ASP A 112 22.77 -5.33 5.01
C ASP A 112 22.38 -5.46 3.52
N GLY A 113 21.89 -4.37 2.90
CA GLY A 113 21.59 -4.31 1.48
C GLY A 113 20.26 -4.96 1.07
N ARG A 114 19.45 -5.43 2.02
CA ARG A 114 18.06 -5.84 1.75
C ARG A 114 17.22 -4.67 1.22
N PRO A 115 16.15 -4.94 0.46
CA PRO A 115 15.30 -3.88 -0.08
C PRO A 115 14.73 -3.01 1.03
N ALA A 116 14.68 -1.70 0.80
CA ALA A 116 14.04 -0.79 1.73
C ALA A 116 12.56 -1.14 1.91
N HIS A 117 12.03 -0.93 3.12
CA HIS A 117 10.63 -1.16 3.49
C HIS A 117 10.16 -2.61 3.41
N GLY A 118 11.08 -3.56 3.53
CA GLY A 118 10.74 -4.98 3.52
C GLY A 118 10.32 -5.50 2.15
N PHE A 119 9.60 -6.62 2.19
CA PHE A 119 9.23 -7.38 1.00
C PHE A 119 7.71 -7.54 0.83
N ALA A 120 6.91 -7.25 1.87
CA ALA A 120 5.47 -7.51 1.84
C ALA A 120 4.77 -6.83 0.66
N ARG A 121 5.14 -5.58 0.34
CA ARG A 121 4.63 -4.78 -0.79
C ARG A 121 4.94 -5.32 -2.19
N ASN A 122 5.82 -6.32 -2.30
CA ASN A 122 6.27 -6.88 -3.57
C ASN A 122 5.61 -8.23 -3.90
N LEU A 123 4.98 -8.88 -2.91
CA LEU A 123 4.45 -10.24 -3.05
C LEU A 123 2.94 -10.23 -3.29
N GLY A 124 2.41 -11.31 -3.87
CA GLY A 124 0.97 -11.55 -3.93
C GLY A 124 0.43 -11.94 -2.55
N TRP A 125 -0.69 -11.36 -2.16
CA TRP A 125 -1.44 -11.73 -0.96
C TRP A 125 -2.69 -12.51 -1.37
N GLN A 126 -3.14 -13.43 -0.51
CA GLN A 126 -4.37 -14.17 -0.72
C GLN A 126 -5.54 -13.48 -0.03
N VAL A 127 -6.75 -13.65 -0.57
CA VAL A 127 -7.96 -13.22 0.12
C VAL A 127 -8.25 -14.21 1.23
N ALA A 128 -8.27 -13.72 2.47
CA ALA A 128 -8.57 -14.53 3.64
C ALA A 128 -10.08 -14.52 3.92
N ASP A 129 -10.70 -13.34 3.84
CA ASP A 129 -12.10 -13.15 4.17
C ASP A 129 -12.63 -11.83 3.58
N ALA A 130 -13.95 -11.71 3.44
CA ALA A 130 -14.60 -10.49 2.97
C ALA A 130 -16.09 -10.46 3.32
N GLY A 131 -16.67 -9.25 3.38
CA GLY A 131 -18.10 -9.15 3.66
C GLY A 131 -18.65 -7.73 3.64
N ILE A 132 -19.94 -7.64 3.98
CA ILE A 132 -20.66 -6.40 4.22
C ILE A 132 -21.22 -6.45 5.63
N GLU A 133 -20.99 -5.41 6.41
CA GLU A 133 -21.52 -5.28 7.76
C GLU A 133 -22.02 -3.85 7.97
N SER A 134 -23.30 -3.68 8.28
CA SER A 134 -23.90 -2.37 8.54
C SER A 134 -23.65 -1.32 7.45
N GLY A 135 -23.55 -1.74 6.18
CA GLY A 135 -23.28 -0.87 5.04
C GLY A 135 -21.79 -0.65 4.73
N ASP A 136 -20.90 -1.01 5.65
CA ASP A 136 -19.46 -1.02 5.39
C ASP A 136 -19.08 -2.29 4.61
N VAL A 137 -18.25 -2.13 3.57
CA VAL A 137 -17.68 -3.24 2.81
C VAL A 137 -16.26 -3.47 3.28
N TRP A 138 -15.88 -4.71 3.55
CA TRP A 138 -14.53 -5.03 3.98
C TRP A 138 -13.93 -6.22 3.25
N LEU A 139 -12.59 -6.22 3.18
CA LEU A 139 -11.76 -7.24 2.56
C LEU A 139 -10.53 -7.46 3.43
N THR A 140 -10.25 -8.71 3.77
CA THR A 140 -9.03 -9.12 4.48
C THR A 140 -8.11 -9.87 3.52
N LEU A 141 -6.91 -9.33 3.33
CA LEU A 141 -5.83 -9.96 2.58
C LEU A 141 -4.78 -10.48 3.57
N GLU A 142 -4.18 -11.63 3.28
CA GLU A 142 -3.08 -12.16 4.09
C GLU A 142 -1.86 -12.58 3.27
N LEU A 143 -0.69 -12.43 3.89
CA LEU A 143 0.58 -12.96 3.46
C LEU A 143 1.03 -14.00 4.48
N LEU A 144 1.23 -15.22 4.00
CA LEU A 144 1.69 -16.37 4.78
C LEU A 144 3.14 -16.73 4.40
N PRO A 145 3.83 -17.51 5.24
CA PRO A 145 5.20 -17.93 4.95
C PRO A 145 5.25 -18.88 3.75
N GLY A 146 6.26 -18.71 2.91
CA GLY A 146 6.54 -19.56 1.77
C GLY A 146 8.00 -19.46 1.36
N GLU A 147 8.40 -20.18 0.31
CA GLU A 147 9.80 -20.19 -0.15
C GLU A 147 10.33 -18.77 -0.45
N ALA A 148 9.50 -17.94 -1.09
CA ALA A 148 9.84 -16.56 -1.40
C ALA A 148 10.07 -15.71 -0.15
N THR A 149 9.23 -15.83 0.88
CA THR A 149 9.37 -15.02 2.11
C THR A 149 10.55 -15.48 2.97
N ARG A 150 10.77 -16.81 3.05
CA ARG A 150 11.89 -17.42 3.80
C ARG A 150 13.26 -17.02 3.26
N THR A 151 13.33 -16.62 1.99
CA THR A 151 14.56 -16.07 1.39
C THR A 151 14.94 -14.71 2.00
N PHE A 152 13.95 -13.91 2.43
CA PHE A 152 14.18 -12.59 3.01
C PHE A 152 14.20 -12.59 4.54
N TRP A 153 13.37 -13.44 5.15
CA TRP A 153 13.14 -13.44 6.59
C TRP A 153 12.69 -14.84 7.05
N PRO A 154 13.56 -15.62 7.71
CA PRO A 154 13.34 -17.04 7.98
C PRO A 154 12.49 -17.28 9.26
N HIS A 155 11.42 -16.52 9.43
CA HIS A 155 10.48 -16.67 10.56
C HIS A 155 9.12 -17.16 10.09
N ASP A 156 8.40 -17.86 10.97
CA ASP A 156 6.99 -18.16 10.78
C ASP A 156 6.13 -16.99 11.27
N PHE A 157 5.09 -16.65 10.51
CA PHE A 157 4.25 -15.48 10.75
C PHE A 157 2.88 -15.60 10.07
N ARG A 158 1.96 -14.74 10.45
CA ARG A 158 0.82 -14.34 9.62
C ARG A 158 0.77 -12.82 9.58
N LEU A 159 0.70 -12.26 8.37
CA LEU A 159 0.53 -10.84 8.16
C LEU A 159 -0.82 -10.62 7.47
N ALA A 160 -1.71 -9.84 8.07
CA ALA A 160 -3.04 -9.57 7.53
C ALA A 160 -3.28 -8.07 7.41
N LEU A 161 -3.93 -7.66 6.32
CA LEU A 161 -4.45 -6.31 6.12
C LEU A 161 -5.96 -6.41 5.89
N GLU A 162 -6.75 -5.94 6.86
CA GLU A 162 -8.17 -5.65 6.64
C GLU A 162 -8.31 -4.23 6.07
N VAL A 163 -9.01 -4.10 4.95
CA VAL A 163 -9.45 -2.84 4.38
C VAL A 163 -10.96 -2.77 4.51
N ARG A 164 -11.45 -1.81 5.31
CA ARG A 164 -12.88 -1.57 5.53
C ARG A 164 -13.27 -0.19 5.01
N LEU A 165 -14.23 -0.17 4.09
CA LEU A 165 -14.75 1.00 3.42
C LEU A 165 -16.17 1.28 3.88
N GLY A 166 -16.36 2.45 4.50
CA GLY A 166 -17.65 3.03 4.84
C GLY A 166 -17.61 4.54 4.64
N ALA A 167 -18.14 5.29 5.60
CA ALA A 167 -17.97 6.75 5.66
C ALA A 167 -16.48 7.17 5.72
N THR A 168 -15.62 6.28 6.20
CA THR A 168 -14.15 6.42 6.22
C THR A 168 -13.49 5.19 5.61
N LEU A 169 -12.26 5.31 5.13
CA LEU A 169 -11.39 4.17 4.86
C LEU A 169 -10.61 3.80 6.13
N ARG A 170 -10.82 2.59 6.65
CA ARG A 170 -10.02 1.99 7.73
C ARG A 170 -9.12 0.90 7.18
N MET A 171 -7.88 0.88 7.65
CA MET A 171 -6.89 -0.14 7.32
C MET A 171 -6.28 -0.68 8.61
N THR A 172 -6.40 -1.98 8.84
CA THR A 172 -5.87 -2.65 10.04
C THR A 172 -4.79 -3.64 9.61
N LEU A 173 -3.53 -3.35 9.94
CA LEU A 173 -2.39 -4.22 9.66
C LEU A 173 -2.02 -5.01 10.91
N GLU A 174 -2.17 -6.32 10.86
CA GLU A 174 -1.91 -7.23 11.98
C GLU A 174 -0.76 -8.17 11.66
N THR A 175 0.22 -8.23 12.56
CA THR A 175 1.29 -9.24 12.50
C THR A 175 1.14 -10.20 13.66
N GLU A 176 1.06 -11.48 13.35
CA GLU A 176 1.16 -12.58 14.29
C GLU A 176 2.51 -13.27 14.10
N HIS A 177 3.34 -13.29 15.13
CA HIS A 177 4.58 -14.07 15.12
C HIS A 177 4.28 -15.51 15.55
N ARG A 178 4.64 -16.49 14.71
CA ARG A 178 4.36 -17.92 14.91
C ARG A 178 5.63 -18.76 15.07
N GLY A 179 6.78 -18.11 15.17
CA GLY A 179 8.06 -18.78 15.37
C GLY A 179 8.33 -19.05 16.85
N ASP A 180 9.29 -19.92 17.10
CA ASP A 180 9.76 -20.26 18.45
C ASP A 180 10.82 -19.27 18.98
N GLU A 181 11.47 -18.55 18.07
CA GLU A 181 12.57 -17.61 18.37
C GLU A 181 12.10 -16.17 18.31
N PRO A 182 12.36 -15.34 19.35
CA PRO A 182 12.01 -13.93 19.35
C PRO A 182 12.51 -13.19 18.11
N CYS A 183 11.69 -12.33 17.54
CA CYS A 183 12.06 -11.46 16.43
C CYS A 183 11.65 -10.02 16.69
N THR A 184 12.41 -9.08 16.11
CA THR A 184 12.05 -7.65 16.11
C THR A 184 11.62 -7.26 14.71
N ILE A 185 10.48 -6.57 14.64
CA ILE A 185 9.96 -6.01 13.39
C ILE A 185 9.73 -4.51 13.53
N THR A 186 9.70 -3.83 12.40
CA THR A 186 9.02 -2.54 12.26
C THR A 186 8.00 -2.65 11.14
N GLN A 187 6.88 -1.95 11.28
CA GLN A 187 5.81 -1.99 10.29
C GLN A 187 5.16 -0.62 10.10
N GLY A 188 4.58 -0.39 8.92
CA GLY A 188 3.87 0.85 8.66
C GLY A 188 3.09 0.85 7.35
N LEU A 189 2.09 1.73 7.28
CA LEU A 189 1.29 2.01 6.09
C LEU A 189 1.81 3.31 5.47
N HIS A 190 2.48 3.20 4.33
CA HIS A 190 3.15 4.32 3.67
C HIS A 190 2.15 5.13 2.81
N THR A 191 1.18 5.76 3.45
CA THR A 191 0.04 6.39 2.76
C THR A 191 0.45 7.63 1.95
N TYR A 192 0.22 7.60 0.63
CA TYR A 192 0.36 8.75 -0.25
C TYR A 192 -0.97 9.49 -0.37
N LEU A 193 -1.03 10.71 0.15
CA LEU A 193 -2.23 11.53 0.10
C LEU A 193 -2.20 12.48 -1.09
N ARG A 194 -3.32 12.58 -1.80
CA ARG A 194 -3.49 13.56 -2.87
C ARG A 194 -3.80 14.91 -2.24
N VAL A 195 -2.98 15.90 -2.53
CA VAL A 195 -3.23 17.31 -2.26
C VAL A 195 -3.29 18.09 -3.57
N GLY A 196 -3.97 19.23 -3.58
CA GLY A 196 -4.05 20.09 -4.77
C GLY A 196 -2.72 20.78 -5.07
N ASP A 197 -2.09 21.37 -4.06
CA ASP A 197 -0.73 21.90 -4.13
C ASP A 197 -0.02 21.70 -2.79
N VAL A 198 1.09 20.97 -2.81
CA VAL A 198 1.89 20.68 -1.61
C VAL A 198 2.48 21.96 -0.97
N ARG A 199 2.68 23.01 -1.76
CA ARG A 199 3.22 24.31 -1.29
C ARG A 199 2.19 25.12 -0.51
N GLU A 200 0.91 24.86 -0.73
CA GLU A 200 -0.20 25.54 -0.04
C GLU A 200 -0.75 24.73 1.14
N ALA A 201 -0.58 23.41 1.08
CA ALA A 201 -1.02 22.50 2.12
C ALA A 201 -0.35 22.79 3.48
N ALA A 202 -1.08 22.50 4.56
CA ALA A 202 -0.59 22.59 5.93
C ALA A 202 -0.89 21.30 6.68
N ILE A 203 0.08 20.81 7.45
CA ILE A 203 -0.01 19.56 8.21
C ILE A 203 -0.04 19.90 9.70
N HIS A 204 -1.14 19.58 10.35
CA HIS A 204 -1.40 19.86 11.76
C HIS A 204 -1.31 18.58 12.60
N GLY A 205 -1.18 18.74 13.93
CA GLY A 205 -1.16 17.64 14.89
C GLY A 205 0.23 17.09 15.21
N LEU A 206 1.28 17.77 14.74
CA LEU A 206 2.69 17.41 14.97
C LEU A 206 3.48 18.49 15.74
N ALA A 207 2.80 19.53 16.23
CA ALA A 207 3.41 20.58 17.04
C ALA A 207 4.03 19.99 18.32
N ASP A 208 5.11 20.62 18.79
CA ASP A 208 5.90 20.26 19.97
C ASP A 208 6.40 18.80 19.98
N THR A 209 6.43 18.15 18.82
CA THR A 209 6.81 16.74 18.70
C THR A 209 8.26 16.60 18.23
N PRO A 210 9.09 15.78 18.91
CA PRO A 210 10.43 15.48 18.44
C PRO A 210 10.42 14.61 17.18
N PHE A 211 11.33 14.90 16.25
CA PHE A 211 11.52 14.10 15.04
C PHE A 211 12.99 13.85 14.72
N LEU A 212 13.24 12.86 13.87
CA LEU A 212 14.53 12.63 13.22
C LEU A 212 14.43 13.06 11.75
N ASP A 213 15.34 13.92 11.29
CA ASP A 213 15.36 14.41 9.91
C ASP A 213 16.33 13.61 9.03
N LYS A 214 15.82 12.76 8.14
CA LYS A 214 16.67 11.94 7.27
C LYS A 214 17.40 12.76 6.21
N THR A 215 16.91 13.95 5.87
CA THR A 215 17.57 14.86 4.92
C THR A 215 18.80 15.54 5.53
N ARG A 216 18.93 15.47 6.87
CA ARG A 216 20.06 16.01 7.64
C ARG A 216 20.71 14.94 8.51
N ASP A 217 21.04 13.79 7.93
CA ASP A 217 21.77 12.71 8.62
C ASP A 217 21.13 12.24 9.94
N MET A 218 19.80 12.16 9.98
CA MET A 218 19.02 11.73 11.15
C MET A 218 19.17 12.67 12.36
N ILE A 219 19.51 13.95 12.15
CA ILE A 219 19.54 14.93 13.24
C ILE A 219 18.18 14.98 13.92
N ARG A 220 18.20 14.92 15.26
CA ARG A 220 17.02 15.08 16.11
C ARG A 220 16.68 16.56 16.27
N ASP A 221 15.41 16.90 16.09
CA ASP A 221 14.89 18.25 16.21
C ASP A 221 13.45 18.22 16.76
N VAL A 222 12.80 19.38 16.91
CA VAL A 222 11.41 19.49 17.37
C VAL A 222 10.59 20.35 16.39
N GLN A 223 9.37 19.92 16.09
CA GLN A 223 8.43 20.69 15.28
C GLN A 223 7.78 21.76 16.15
N HIS A 224 8.31 22.98 16.13
CA HIS A 224 7.82 24.07 16.99
C HIS A 224 6.57 24.76 16.45
N GLU A 225 6.39 24.78 15.12
CA GLU A 225 5.23 25.43 14.52
C GLU A 225 3.98 24.56 14.67
N GLU A 226 2.83 25.22 14.91
CA GLU A 226 1.51 24.58 15.00
C GLU A 226 1.18 23.75 13.75
N ALA A 227 1.51 24.32 12.58
CA ALA A 227 1.29 23.73 11.28
C ALA A 227 2.60 23.61 10.51
N LEU A 228 2.95 22.38 10.13
CA LEU A 228 4.07 22.11 9.23
C LEU A 228 3.66 22.48 7.79
N ARG A 229 4.48 23.31 7.15
CA ARG A 229 4.41 23.61 5.71
C ARG A 229 5.67 23.10 5.03
N LEU A 230 5.49 22.38 3.92
CA LEU A 230 6.62 21.81 3.17
C LEU A 230 7.21 22.87 2.24
N THR A 231 8.41 23.35 2.54
CA THR A 231 9.13 24.36 1.74
C THR A 231 10.29 23.77 0.94
N GLY A 232 10.52 22.47 1.03
CA GLY A 232 11.59 21.74 0.37
C GLY A 232 11.43 20.23 0.58
N GLU A 233 12.42 19.47 0.13
CA GLU A 233 12.49 18.03 0.43
C GLU A 233 12.42 17.82 1.95
N THR A 234 11.53 16.93 2.37
CA THR A 234 11.28 16.64 3.78
C THR A 234 11.26 15.12 3.92
N ASP A 235 11.96 14.58 4.91
CA ASP A 235 11.80 13.18 5.33
C ASP A 235 12.00 13.12 6.84
N ARG A 236 10.90 13.26 7.58
CA ARG A 236 10.90 13.40 9.03
C ARG A 236 10.17 12.25 9.69
N VAL A 237 10.83 11.60 10.65
CA VAL A 237 10.24 10.56 11.49
C VAL A 237 9.88 11.18 12.84
N TYR A 238 8.62 11.53 13.02
CA TYR A 238 8.07 12.01 14.27
C TYR A 238 7.93 10.85 15.26
N LEU A 239 8.44 11.05 16.47
CA LEU A 239 8.55 10.04 17.51
C LEU A 239 7.46 10.22 18.57
N ASP A 240 7.05 9.11 19.18
CA ASP A 240 6.08 9.07 20.28
C ASP A 240 4.76 9.79 19.99
N THR A 241 4.33 9.77 18.73
CA THR A 241 3.07 10.38 18.32
C THR A 241 1.91 9.41 18.49
N LEU A 242 0.81 9.90 19.07
CA LEU A 242 -0.51 9.26 19.00
C LEU A 242 -1.57 10.21 18.41
N ALA A 243 -1.20 11.45 18.14
CA ALA A 243 -2.08 12.48 17.64
C ALA A 243 -2.62 12.14 16.24
N GLU A 244 -3.86 12.57 16.00
CA GLU A 244 -4.42 12.67 14.66
C GLU A 244 -3.63 13.71 13.86
N VAL A 245 -3.29 13.36 12.63
CA VAL A 245 -2.70 14.30 11.67
C VAL A 245 -3.80 14.83 10.77
N ILE A 246 -3.86 16.15 10.63
CA ILE A 246 -4.85 16.82 9.76
C ILE A 246 -4.11 17.53 8.65
N ILE A 247 -4.43 17.17 7.40
CA ILE A 247 -3.89 17.84 6.22
C ILE A 247 -4.95 18.83 5.74
N GLU A 248 -4.66 20.12 5.86
CA GLU A 248 -5.46 21.19 5.30
C GLU A 248 -5.01 21.47 3.87
N ASP A 249 -5.96 21.37 2.93
CA ASP A 249 -5.73 21.56 1.50
C ASP A 249 -6.64 22.69 0.98
N PRO A 250 -6.12 23.92 0.88
CA PRO A 250 -6.88 25.08 0.39
C PRO A 250 -7.31 24.95 -1.07
N VAL A 251 -6.51 24.26 -1.90
CA VAL A 251 -6.73 24.13 -3.35
C VAL A 251 -7.91 23.20 -3.61
N LEU A 252 -7.95 22.04 -2.95
CA LEU A 252 -9.09 21.11 -3.02
C LEU A 252 -10.21 21.46 -2.01
N ARG A 253 -10.03 22.52 -1.21
CA ARG A 253 -10.99 23.03 -0.22
C ARG A 253 -11.48 21.95 0.74
N ARG A 254 -10.55 21.17 1.29
CA ARG A 254 -10.85 20.04 2.17
C ARG A 254 -9.83 19.90 3.30
N ARG A 255 -10.20 19.08 4.28
CA ARG A 255 -9.30 18.58 5.31
C ARG A 255 -9.29 17.06 5.28
N LEU A 256 -8.10 16.47 5.30
CA LEU A 256 -7.93 15.02 5.42
C LEU A 256 -7.52 14.69 6.85
N HIS A 257 -8.28 13.79 7.47
CA HIS A 257 -8.09 13.35 8.84
C HIS A 257 -7.41 11.98 8.84
N VAL A 258 -6.19 11.90 9.36
CA VAL A 258 -5.40 10.67 9.46
C VAL A 258 -5.27 10.29 10.93
N ARG A 259 -6.09 9.35 11.36
CA ARG A 259 -6.03 8.75 12.70
C ARG A 259 -5.25 7.45 12.64
N LYS A 260 -4.53 7.15 13.72
CA LYS A 260 -3.79 5.91 13.86
C LYS A 260 -3.96 5.36 15.27
N ASP A 261 -3.90 4.05 15.37
CA ASP A 261 -3.79 3.30 16.61
C ASP A 261 -2.70 2.24 16.43
N GLY A 262 -2.11 1.75 17.53
CA GLY A 262 -1.06 0.72 17.48
C GLY A 262 0.28 1.15 16.87
N SER A 263 0.47 2.44 16.57
CA SER A 263 1.74 3.01 16.09
C SER A 263 2.13 4.25 16.89
N ARG A 264 3.40 4.34 17.28
CA ARG A 264 4.01 5.48 18.00
C ARG A 264 4.88 6.37 17.13
N SER A 265 4.78 6.23 15.80
CA SER A 265 5.53 7.08 14.87
C SER A 265 4.64 7.61 13.76
N THR A 266 5.01 8.77 13.23
CA THR A 266 4.44 9.35 12.01
C THR A 266 5.60 9.75 11.10
N VAL A 267 5.53 9.42 9.81
CA VAL A 267 6.52 9.88 8.83
C VAL A 267 5.86 10.90 7.91
N VAL A 268 6.54 12.03 7.72
CA VAL A 268 6.19 13.03 6.70
C VAL A 268 7.31 13.04 5.66
N TRP A 269 6.94 12.73 4.42
CA TRP A 269 7.82 12.64 3.26
C TRP A 269 7.14 13.18 2.01
#